data_AF-A0A953KMY0-F1
#
_entry.id   AF-A0A953KMY0-F1
#
_cell.length_a   1.000
_cell.length_b   1.000
_cell.length_c   1.000
_cell.angle_alpha   90.00
_cell.angle_beta   90.00
_cell.angle_gamma   90.00
#
_symmetry.space_group_name_H-M   'P 1'
#
loop_
_entity.id
_entity.type
_entity.pdbx_description
1 polymer ?
#
loop_
_entity_poly.entity_id
_entity_poly.type
_entity_poly.pdbx_seq_one_letter_code
_entity_poly.pdbx_strand_id
1 'polypeptide(L)'
;MAIQDFVRAFMDELGPRGSTTDAERKAADWLSGQLQQRGLDPERQAFQSAQSAYLPYALATGVTLLSVFLYWQPQPVAAAAAFILTSLALFSLVREMTFQPNLLRWLLPTASSQNIAVRLPAREAPAQSLVVIAHYDSHRTPLVFSSPFWLRVFGTLTPIGIASMGVLAVLFLIGIFLPIGVRAGTGLGEFSGLTLLLRQIALLPALIILGVFALMVQADRTPYSPGATDNGSGVAVAMGLVERLRETPLQRTEVIVAFTGCEEVGCYGADALLGKLVAERADRLCLVIDQVAGEGCAPCVIRQERFLRPAPSDPGLLALADAVIAQRPELGATSRAIAGAYGELSVAVKHGLRSLALGGLDPLGTAPHWHQPTDTLAHLDNAVLARAEETAWALLGAIDGAHGG
;
A
#
# COMPACT_ATOMS: atom_id res chain seq x y z
N MET A 1 18.98 19.17 -12.99
CA MET A 1 18.17 18.57 -14.08
C MET A 1 16.72 18.91 -13.79
N ALA A 2 15.91 19.31 -14.78
CA ALA A 2 14.49 19.54 -14.52
C ALA A 2 13.79 18.23 -14.12
N ILE A 3 12.83 18.27 -13.20
CA ILE A 3 12.16 17.05 -12.70
C ILE A 3 11.47 16.24 -13.81
N GLN A 4 11.04 16.90 -14.89
CA GLN A 4 10.41 16.28 -16.06
C GLN A 4 11.39 15.44 -16.87
N ASP A 5 12.64 15.93 -17.00
CA ASP A 5 13.70 15.17 -17.66
C ASP A 5 14.14 14.00 -16.79
N PHE A 6 14.14 14.19 -15.46
CA PHE A 6 14.45 13.13 -14.52
C PHE A 6 13.43 11.99 -14.60
N VAL A 7 12.12 12.30 -14.51
CA VAL A 7 11.10 11.25 -14.58
C VAL A 7 11.17 10.53 -15.92
N ARG A 8 11.35 11.25 -17.04
CA ARG A 8 11.50 10.62 -18.36
C ARG A 8 12.68 9.65 -18.38
N ALA A 9 13.85 10.08 -17.92
CA ALA A 9 15.04 9.23 -17.86
C ALA A 9 14.86 8.02 -16.93
N PHE A 10 14.21 8.21 -15.77
CA PHE A 10 13.88 7.15 -14.84
C PHE A 10 12.98 6.09 -15.49
N MET A 11 11.94 6.54 -16.20
CA MET A 11 10.97 5.67 -16.85
C MET A 11 11.54 4.94 -18.07
N ASP A 12 12.30 5.64 -18.92
CA ASP A 12 12.90 5.07 -20.13
C ASP A 12 13.94 3.99 -19.81
N GLU A 13 14.70 4.16 -18.71
CA GLU A 13 15.77 3.22 -18.33
C GLU A 13 15.27 2.00 -17.55
N LEU A 14 14.19 2.16 -16.76
CA LEU A 14 13.78 1.15 -15.78
C LEU A 14 12.46 0.47 -16.14
N GLY A 15 11.47 1.20 -16.66
CA GLY A 15 10.12 0.65 -16.88
C GLY A 15 9.56 -0.03 -15.61
N PRO A 16 8.74 -1.08 -15.70
CA PRO A 16 8.16 -1.77 -14.53
C PRO A 16 9.21 -2.25 -13.49
N ARG A 17 8.99 -1.93 -12.21
CA ARG A 17 9.92 -2.21 -11.09
C ARG A 17 9.22 -2.99 -9.98
N GLY A 18 8.73 -4.19 -10.28
CA GLY A 18 7.97 -5.00 -9.31
C GLY A 18 8.75 -5.30 -8.02
N SER A 19 8.08 -5.27 -6.87
CA SER A 19 8.70 -5.50 -5.56
C SER A 19 9.46 -6.83 -5.51
N THR A 20 10.65 -6.84 -4.89
CA THR A 20 11.61 -7.94 -4.76
C THR A 20 12.20 -8.50 -6.06
N THR A 21 11.99 -7.83 -7.20
CA THR A 21 12.54 -8.27 -8.50
C THR A 21 13.92 -7.67 -8.77
N ASP A 22 14.61 -8.22 -9.77
CA ASP A 22 15.87 -7.63 -10.28
C ASP A 22 15.65 -6.22 -10.85
N ALA A 23 14.46 -5.91 -11.37
CA ALA A 23 14.12 -4.58 -11.86
C ALA A 23 14.01 -3.56 -10.73
N GLU A 24 13.44 -3.94 -9.58
CA GLU A 24 13.46 -3.11 -8.36
C GLU A 24 14.91 -2.87 -7.88
N ARG A 25 15.76 -3.90 -7.91
CA ARG A 25 17.18 -3.75 -7.56
C ARG A 25 17.91 -2.80 -8.50
N LYS A 26 17.69 -2.93 -9.82
CA LYS A 26 18.23 -2.01 -10.83
C LYS A 26 17.78 -0.57 -10.57
N ALA A 27 16.53 -0.36 -10.18
CA ALA A 27 16.01 0.96 -9.85
C ALA A 27 16.70 1.56 -8.62
N ALA A 28 16.90 0.76 -7.56
CA ALA A 28 17.62 1.19 -6.37
C ALA A 28 19.09 1.56 -6.70
N ASP A 29 19.76 0.76 -7.54
CA ASP A 29 21.12 1.03 -8.00
C ASP A 29 21.19 2.31 -8.83
N TRP A 30 20.23 2.52 -9.72
CA TRP A 30 20.12 3.73 -10.52
C TRP A 30 19.91 4.98 -9.65
N LEU A 31 18.98 4.92 -8.69
CA LEU A 31 18.71 6.02 -7.75
C LEU A 31 19.93 6.32 -6.87
N SER A 32 20.61 5.29 -6.38
CA SER A 32 21.87 5.45 -5.63
C SER A 32 22.92 6.16 -6.49
N GLY A 33 23.07 5.74 -7.75
CA GLY A 33 24.00 6.36 -8.70
C GLY A 33 23.64 7.82 -9.00
N GLN A 34 22.36 8.15 -9.14
CA GLN A 34 21.90 9.54 -9.32
C GLN A 34 22.26 10.42 -8.13
N LEU A 35 22.10 9.94 -6.90
CA LEU A 35 22.49 10.67 -5.69
C LEU A 35 24.01 10.82 -5.61
N GLN A 36 24.78 9.76 -5.90
CA GLN A 36 26.25 9.80 -5.90
C GLN A 36 26.82 10.76 -6.95
N GLN A 37 26.24 10.82 -8.16
CA GLN A 37 26.62 11.79 -9.19
C GLN A 37 26.41 13.24 -8.74
N ARG A 38 25.55 13.46 -7.76
CA ARG A 38 25.31 14.76 -7.11
C ARG A 38 26.21 14.97 -5.89
N GLY A 39 27.22 14.13 -5.67
CA GLY A 39 28.15 14.24 -4.54
C GLY A 39 27.51 13.96 -3.19
N LEU A 40 26.39 13.24 -3.16
CA LEU A 40 25.75 12.76 -1.94
C LEU A 40 26.20 11.33 -1.63
N ASP A 41 26.11 10.94 -0.36
CA ASP A 41 26.39 9.58 0.11
C ASP A 41 25.07 8.89 0.50
N PRO A 42 24.40 8.19 -0.43
CA PRO A 42 23.14 7.52 -0.14
C PRO A 42 23.36 6.25 0.70
N GLU A 43 22.63 6.15 1.80
CA GLU A 43 22.54 4.94 2.61
C GLU A 43 21.60 3.93 1.95
N ARG A 44 22.07 2.68 1.82
CA ARG A 44 21.23 1.56 1.42
C ARG A 44 20.85 0.72 2.65
N GLN A 45 19.55 0.60 2.92
CA GLN A 45 19.02 -0.25 3.98
C GLN A 45 18.39 -1.51 3.39
N ALA A 46 18.96 -2.68 3.63
CA ALA A 46 18.36 -3.95 3.23
C ALA A 46 17.27 -4.42 4.22
N PHE A 47 16.23 -5.07 3.70
CA PHE A 47 15.16 -5.68 4.51
C PHE A 47 14.55 -6.91 3.82
N GLN A 48 13.77 -7.70 4.57
CA GLN A 48 12.96 -8.80 4.02
C GLN A 48 11.54 -8.34 3.76
N SER A 49 11.01 -8.71 2.60
CA SER A 49 9.70 -8.26 2.12
C SER A 49 8.84 -9.42 1.61
N ALA A 50 7.53 -9.13 1.47
CA ALA A 50 6.66 -9.91 0.61
C ALA A 50 7.20 -9.98 -0.82
N GLN A 51 6.83 -11.04 -1.51
CA GLN A 51 6.85 -11.03 -2.97
C GLN A 51 5.52 -10.63 -3.61
N SER A 52 4.42 -10.63 -2.84
CA SER A 52 3.08 -10.41 -3.36
C SER A 52 2.13 -9.79 -2.34
N ALA A 53 1.35 -8.82 -2.80
CA ALA A 53 0.20 -8.29 -2.09
C ALA A 53 -0.98 -9.27 -2.08
N TYR A 54 -1.09 -10.15 -3.07
CA TYR A 54 -2.30 -10.95 -3.33
C TYR A 54 -2.24 -12.36 -2.75
N LEU A 55 -1.05 -12.96 -2.64
CA LEU A 55 -0.88 -14.31 -2.08
C LEU A 55 -1.43 -14.49 -0.66
N PRO A 56 -1.33 -13.52 0.28
CA PRO A 56 -1.98 -13.62 1.59
C PRO A 56 -3.49 -13.84 1.50
N TYR A 57 -4.15 -13.08 0.62
CA TYR A 57 -5.59 -13.16 0.40
C TYR A 57 -5.98 -14.44 -0.35
N ALA A 58 -5.19 -14.85 -1.35
CA ALA A 58 -5.39 -16.13 -2.05
C ALA A 58 -5.21 -17.33 -1.11
N LEU A 59 -4.22 -17.30 -0.20
CA LEU A 59 -4.01 -18.36 0.77
C LEU A 59 -5.15 -18.43 1.78
N ALA A 60 -5.58 -17.29 2.35
CA ALA A 60 -6.69 -17.27 3.30
C ALA A 60 -8.01 -17.76 2.70
N THR A 61 -8.32 -17.35 1.46
CA THR A 61 -9.51 -17.82 0.74
C THR A 61 -9.38 -19.28 0.30
N GLY A 62 -8.20 -19.73 -0.14
CA GLY A 62 -7.91 -21.13 -0.46
C GLY A 62 -8.07 -22.07 0.74
N VAL A 63 -7.55 -21.68 1.91
CA VAL A 63 -7.76 -22.42 3.17
C VAL A 63 -9.24 -22.48 3.53
N THR A 64 -9.99 -21.40 3.31
CA THR A 64 -11.45 -21.39 3.56
C THR A 64 -12.20 -22.32 2.60
N LEU A 65 -11.81 -22.40 1.32
CA LEU A 65 -12.39 -23.34 0.37
C LEU A 65 -12.07 -24.80 0.75
N LEU A 66 -10.85 -25.06 1.26
CA LEU A 66 -10.51 -26.35 1.84
C LEU A 66 -11.40 -26.67 3.04
N SER A 67 -11.67 -25.71 3.93
CA SER A 67 -12.61 -25.88 5.04
C SER A 67 -14.02 -26.23 4.56
N VAL A 68 -14.50 -25.63 3.46
CA VAL A 68 -15.79 -26.01 2.85
C VAL A 68 -15.73 -27.47 2.42
N PHE A 69 -14.68 -27.93 1.74
CA PHE A 69 -14.52 -29.34 1.38
C PHE A 69 -14.49 -30.26 2.60
N LEU A 70 -13.75 -29.89 3.65
CA LEU A 70 -13.69 -30.64 4.92
C LEU A 70 -15.05 -30.72 5.57
N TYR A 71 -15.85 -29.64 5.48
CA TYR A 71 -17.20 -29.67 5.99
C TYR A 71 -17.97 -30.85 5.41
N TRP A 72 -17.86 -31.14 4.10
CA TRP A 72 -18.45 -32.30 3.39
C TRP A 72 -17.98 -33.70 3.83
N GLN A 73 -17.01 -33.80 4.75
CA GLN A 73 -16.48 -35.06 5.28
C GLN A 73 -17.19 -35.52 6.58
N PRO A 74 -16.92 -36.76 7.07
CA PRO A 74 -17.44 -37.30 8.32
C PRO A 74 -17.28 -36.39 9.55
N GLN A 75 -18.34 -36.24 10.34
CA GLN A 75 -18.47 -35.33 11.48
C GLN A 75 -18.34 -36.07 12.82
N PRO A 76 -17.89 -35.42 13.92
CA PRO A 76 -17.71 -33.97 14.12
C PRO A 76 -16.30 -33.43 13.82
N VAL A 77 -15.32 -34.32 13.62
CA VAL A 77 -13.91 -33.94 13.50
C VAL A 77 -13.67 -33.01 12.31
N ALA A 78 -14.33 -33.28 11.17
CA ALA A 78 -14.11 -32.48 9.98
C ALA A 78 -14.71 -31.06 10.05
N ALA A 79 -15.86 -30.87 10.71
CA ALA A 79 -16.41 -29.53 10.98
C ALA A 79 -15.58 -28.78 12.00
N ALA A 80 -15.04 -29.45 13.02
CA ALA A 80 -14.11 -28.83 13.95
C ALA A 80 -12.84 -28.34 13.23
N ALA A 81 -12.26 -29.17 12.35
CA ALA A 81 -11.13 -28.77 11.52
C ALA A 81 -11.48 -27.59 10.59
N ALA A 82 -12.63 -27.65 9.91
CA ALA A 82 -13.11 -26.57 9.04
C ALA A 82 -13.31 -25.25 9.82
N PHE A 83 -13.90 -25.31 11.01
CA PHE A 83 -14.10 -24.15 11.89
C PHE A 83 -12.76 -23.53 12.31
N ILE A 84 -11.81 -24.34 12.75
CA ILE A 84 -10.48 -23.88 13.19
C ILE A 84 -9.74 -23.22 12.03
N LEU A 85 -9.70 -23.88 10.87
CA LEU A 85 -8.99 -23.37 9.69
C LEU A 85 -9.60 -22.06 9.17
N THR A 86 -10.93 -21.98 9.06
CA THR A 86 -11.58 -20.73 8.62
C THR A 86 -11.39 -19.60 9.63
N SER A 87 -11.46 -19.88 10.94
CA SER A 87 -11.24 -18.88 11.99
C SER A 87 -9.79 -18.37 11.97
N LEU A 88 -8.82 -19.27 11.80
CA LEU A 88 -7.40 -18.92 11.65
C LEU A 88 -7.15 -18.09 10.39
N ALA A 89 -7.77 -18.46 9.27
CA ALA A 89 -7.66 -17.72 8.01
C ALA A 89 -8.27 -16.32 8.13
N LEU A 90 -9.46 -16.19 8.72
CA LEU A 90 -10.12 -14.91 8.95
C LEU A 90 -9.30 -14.02 9.91
N PHE A 91 -8.79 -14.58 10.99
CA PHE A 91 -7.91 -13.85 11.92
C PHE A 91 -6.64 -13.35 11.22
N SER A 92 -6.00 -14.21 10.43
CA SER A 92 -4.78 -13.84 9.70
C SER A 92 -5.05 -12.77 8.64
N LEU A 93 -6.17 -12.86 7.93
CA LEU A 93 -6.62 -11.87 6.95
C LEU A 93 -6.78 -10.48 7.58
N VAL A 94 -7.50 -10.37 8.71
CA VAL A 94 -7.71 -9.09 9.40
C VAL A 94 -6.39 -8.49 9.89
N ARG A 95 -5.46 -9.32 10.35
CA ARG A 95 -4.12 -8.91 10.75
C ARG A 95 -3.29 -8.41 9.54
N GLU A 96 -3.37 -9.09 8.40
CA GLU A 96 -2.71 -8.65 7.14
C GLU A 96 -3.23 -7.26 6.73
N MET A 97 -4.55 -7.05 6.72
CA MET A 97 -5.19 -5.78 6.35
C MET A 97 -4.92 -4.62 7.33
N THR A 98 -4.26 -4.90 8.46
CA THR A 98 -3.89 -3.89 9.48
C THR A 98 -2.38 -3.77 9.67
N PHE A 99 -1.59 -4.31 8.73
CA PHE A 99 -0.11 -4.30 8.78
C PHE A 99 0.47 -4.95 10.02
N GLN A 100 -0.20 -6.00 10.53
CA GLN A 100 0.22 -6.72 11.73
C GLN A 100 0.74 -8.12 11.37
N PRO A 101 1.76 -8.64 12.10
CA PRO A 101 2.24 -10.01 11.90
C PRO A 101 1.10 -11.03 12.02
N ASN A 102 1.09 -12.03 11.16
CA ASN A 102 0.07 -13.08 11.16
C ASN A 102 0.61 -14.45 10.73
N LEU A 103 -0.17 -15.49 11.02
CA LEU A 103 0.29 -16.88 10.92
C LEU A 103 0.36 -17.39 9.49
N LEU A 104 -0.65 -17.07 8.66
CA LEU A 104 -0.63 -17.47 7.25
C LEU A 104 0.51 -16.81 6.49
N ARG A 105 0.92 -15.61 6.90
CA ARG A 105 2.05 -14.91 6.32
C ARG A 105 3.38 -15.65 6.48
N TRP A 106 3.54 -16.47 7.52
CA TRP A 106 4.76 -17.27 7.73
C TRP A 106 4.92 -18.42 6.73
N LEU A 107 3.84 -18.81 6.05
CA LEU A 107 3.85 -19.86 5.03
C LEU A 107 4.20 -19.34 3.63
N LEU A 108 4.22 -18.01 3.45
CA LEU A 108 4.40 -17.37 2.16
C LEU A 108 5.86 -16.99 1.91
N PRO A 109 6.31 -16.99 0.64
CA PRO A 109 7.68 -16.66 0.31
C PRO A 109 7.99 -15.19 0.62
N THR A 110 9.23 -14.97 1.05
CA THR A 110 9.81 -13.64 1.26
C THR A 110 11.08 -13.52 0.44
N ALA A 111 11.45 -12.28 0.12
CA ALA A 111 12.70 -11.98 -0.56
C ALA A 111 13.30 -10.67 -0.06
N SER A 112 14.58 -10.48 -0.37
CA SER A 112 15.30 -9.28 0.04
C SER A 112 14.96 -8.10 -0.87
N SER A 113 14.74 -6.93 -0.29
CA SER A 113 14.64 -5.64 -0.97
C SER A 113 15.49 -4.59 -0.23
N GLN A 114 15.45 -3.34 -0.67
CA GLN A 114 16.27 -2.25 -0.17
C GLN A 114 15.54 -0.90 -0.20
N ASN A 115 15.87 -0.03 0.75
CA ASN A 115 15.56 1.40 0.68
C ASN A 115 16.84 2.16 0.36
N ILE A 116 16.70 3.30 -0.32
CA ILE A 116 17.78 4.26 -0.55
C ILE A 116 17.42 5.54 0.17
N ALA A 117 18.29 6.06 1.04
CA ALA A 117 18.03 7.30 1.76
C ALA A 117 19.25 8.21 1.76
N VAL A 118 19.03 9.52 1.78
CA VAL A 118 20.08 10.51 1.95
C VAL A 118 19.69 11.53 3.01
N ARG A 119 20.66 11.93 3.84
CA ARG A 119 20.48 12.97 4.85
C ARG A 119 20.99 14.30 4.30
N LEU A 120 20.15 15.31 4.37
CA LEU A 120 20.43 16.68 3.95
C LEU A 120 20.42 17.57 5.21
N PRO A 121 21.55 18.24 5.52
CA PRO A 121 21.67 19.01 6.75
C PRO A 121 20.81 20.27 6.69
N ALA A 122 20.39 20.75 7.87
CA ALA A 122 19.89 22.11 8.02
C ALA A 122 21.04 23.12 7.93
N ARG A 123 20.71 24.39 7.66
CA ARG A 123 21.68 25.49 7.64
C ARG A 123 22.23 25.81 9.04
N GLU A 124 21.37 25.75 10.05
CA GLU A 124 21.70 25.96 11.45
C GLU A 124 21.58 24.65 12.25
N ALA A 125 21.76 24.71 13.57
CA ALA A 125 21.54 23.56 14.44
C ALA A 125 20.08 23.08 14.32
N PRO A 126 19.84 21.81 13.94
CA PRO A 126 18.50 21.33 13.63
C PRO A 126 17.63 21.28 14.89
N ALA A 127 16.52 22.00 14.87
CA ALA A 127 15.45 21.89 15.85
C ALA A 127 14.51 20.71 15.51
N GLN A 128 14.39 20.36 14.24
CA GLN A 128 13.48 19.35 13.72
C GLN A 128 14.17 18.41 12.75
N SER A 129 13.54 17.25 12.53
CA SER A 129 13.97 16.24 11.58
C SER A 129 12.74 15.75 10.81
N LEU A 130 12.80 15.85 9.49
CA LEU A 130 11.70 15.49 8.58
C LEU A 130 12.16 14.37 7.66
N VAL A 131 11.34 13.34 7.50
CA VAL A 131 11.54 12.29 6.49
C VAL A 131 10.60 12.57 5.32
N VAL A 132 11.13 12.64 4.10
CA VAL A 132 10.36 12.67 2.87
C VAL A 132 10.45 11.28 2.23
N ILE A 133 9.31 10.66 1.95
CA ILE A 133 9.23 9.30 1.39
C ILE A 133 8.55 9.34 0.02
N ALA A 134 9.13 8.62 -0.94
CA ALA A 134 8.46 8.23 -2.18
C ALA A 134 8.89 6.79 -2.52
N HIS A 135 7.95 5.87 -2.73
CA HIS A 135 8.32 4.52 -3.18
C HIS A 135 8.72 4.51 -4.65
N TYR A 136 9.58 3.56 -5.01
CA TYR A 136 10.09 3.42 -6.38
C TYR A 136 9.72 2.08 -7.04
N ASP A 137 9.13 1.15 -6.29
CA ASP A 137 8.54 -0.05 -6.88
C ASP A 137 7.18 0.25 -7.53
N SER A 138 6.69 -0.68 -8.34
CA SER A 138 5.40 -0.51 -9.04
C SER A 138 4.56 -1.76 -8.99
N HIS A 139 3.24 -1.59 -8.93
CA HIS A 139 2.33 -2.70 -8.73
C HIS A 139 2.07 -3.59 -9.94
N ARG A 140 1.40 -4.70 -9.69
CA ARG A 140 0.75 -5.52 -10.72
C ARG A 140 -0.49 -4.81 -11.29
N THR A 141 -0.92 -5.22 -12.48
CA THR A 141 -2.10 -4.63 -13.17
C THR A 141 -3.32 -5.57 -13.18
N PRO A 142 -3.94 -5.87 -12.04
CA PRO A 142 -4.99 -6.89 -11.98
C PRO A 142 -6.31 -6.38 -12.57
N LEU A 143 -7.24 -7.30 -12.83
CA LEU A 143 -8.55 -6.97 -13.40
C LEU A 143 -9.34 -5.97 -12.55
N VAL A 144 -9.18 -6.03 -11.22
CA VAL A 144 -9.91 -5.18 -10.28
C VAL A 144 -9.61 -3.68 -10.47
N PHE A 145 -8.45 -3.32 -11.01
CA PHE A 145 -8.07 -1.92 -11.32
C PHE A 145 -8.33 -1.54 -12.78
N SER A 146 -8.82 -2.45 -13.62
CA SER A 146 -8.92 -2.20 -15.07
C SER A 146 -10.03 -1.22 -15.47
N SER A 147 -10.97 -0.92 -14.57
CA SER A 147 -12.03 0.06 -14.82
C SER A 147 -12.72 0.52 -13.52
N PRO A 148 -13.42 1.67 -13.53
CA PRO A 148 -14.23 2.12 -12.39
C PRO A 148 -15.35 1.14 -11.99
N PHE A 149 -15.79 0.30 -12.92
CA PHE A 149 -16.76 -0.76 -12.61
C PHE A 149 -16.09 -1.86 -11.78
N TRP A 150 -14.94 -2.36 -12.22
CA TRP A 150 -14.20 -3.41 -11.52
C TRP A 150 -13.69 -2.96 -10.15
N LEU A 151 -13.27 -1.70 -10.01
CA LEU A 151 -12.91 -1.11 -8.72
C LEU A 151 -14.09 -1.12 -7.73
N ARG A 152 -15.29 -0.76 -8.20
CA ARG A 152 -16.52 -0.81 -7.40
C ARG A 152 -16.90 -2.24 -7.02
N VAL A 153 -16.77 -3.18 -7.95
CA VAL A 153 -16.95 -4.62 -7.68
C VAL A 153 -15.99 -5.06 -6.59
N PHE A 154 -14.70 -4.72 -6.68
CA PHE A 154 -13.69 -5.11 -5.70
C PHE A 154 -13.94 -4.50 -4.30
N GLY A 155 -14.25 -3.20 -4.24
CA GLY A 155 -14.59 -2.51 -3.00
C GLY A 155 -15.84 -3.07 -2.31
N THR A 156 -16.79 -3.62 -3.08
CA THR A 156 -18.00 -4.28 -2.56
C THR A 156 -17.75 -5.73 -2.18
N LEU A 157 -16.97 -6.46 -3.00
CA LEU A 157 -16.70 -7.88 -2.81
C LEU A 157 -15.82 -8.14 -1.59
N THR A 158 -14.89 -7.24 -1.26
CA THR A 158 -14.00 -7.37 -0.10
C THR A 158 -14.75 -7.54 1.23
N PRO A 159 -15.64 -6.62 1.66
CA PRO A 159 -16.39 -6.79 2.90
C PRO A 159 -17.36 -7.99 2.85
N ILE A 160 -17.96 -8.27 1.68
CA ILE A 160 -18.84 -9.45 1.50
C ILE A 160 -18.05 -10.75 1.67
N GLY A 161 -16.81 -10.82 1.16
CA GLY A 161 -15.91 -11.96 1.32
C GLY A 161 -15.55 -12.20 2.78
N ILE A 162 -15.18 -11.15 3.52
CA ILE A 162 -14.90 -11.23 4.96
C ILE A 162 -16.13 -11.72 5.73
N ALA A 163 -17.31 -11.15 5.44
CA ALA A 163 -18.57 -11.59 6.06
C ALA A 163 -18.89 -13.06 5.71
N SER A 164 -18.63 -13.48 4.48
CA SER A 164 -18.82 -14.87 4.02
C SER A 164 -17.94 -15.85 4.79
N MET A 165 -16.67 -15.50 5.07
CA MET A 165 -15.81 -16.30 5.95
C MET A 165 -16.37 -16.42 7.37
N GLY A 166 -16.92 -15.33 7.92
CA GLY A 166 -17.57 -15.33 9.23
C GLY A 166 -18.81 -16.23 9.27
N VAL A 167 -19.68 -16.14 8.25
CA VAL A 167 -20.86 -17.02 8.12
C VAL A 167 -20.43 -18.49 8.01
N LEU A 168 -19.42 -18.79 7.20
CA LEU A 168 -18.88 -20.15 7.07
C LEU A 168 -18.36 -20.68 8.41
N ALA A 169 -17.61 -19.87 9.17
CA ALA A 169 -17.15 -20.27 10.49
C ALA A 169 -18.32 -20.62 11.44
N VAL A 170 -19.40 -19.83 11.45
CA VAL A 170 -20.59 -20.11 12.25
C VAL A 170 -21.28 -21.40 11.79
N LEU A 171 -21.45 -21.61 10.48
CA LEU A 171 -22.04 -22.84 9.94
C LEU A 171 -21.22 -24.07 10.31
N PHE A 172 -19.88 -23.99 10.24
CA PHE A 172 -19.00 -25.08 10.63
C PHE A 172 -19.06 -25.36 12.13
N LEU A 173 -19.13 -24.32 12.97
CA LEU A 173 -19.32 -24.46 14.42
C LEU A 173 -20.63 -25.20 14.75
N ILE A 174 -21.73 -24.83 14.09
CA ILE A 174 -23.03 -25.52 14.26
C ILE A 174 -22.91 -26.99 13.84
N GLY A 175 -22.24 -27.27 12.73
CA GLY A 175 -22.09 -28.63 12.22
C GLY A 175 -21.27 -29.58 13.10
N ILE A 176 -20.48 -29.07 14.05
CA ILE A 176 -19.82 -29.90 15.09
C ILE A 176 -20.86 -30.68 15.90
N PHE A 177 -22.03 -30.10 16.14
CA PHE A 177 -23.11 -30.68 16.95
C PHE A 177 -24.15 -31.45 16.12
N LEU A 178 -23.95 -31.56 14.79
CA LEU A 178 -24.87 -32.24 13.86
C LEU A 178 -24.18 -33.43 13.19
N PRO A 179 -24.04 -34.57 13.91
CA PRO A 179 -23.32 -35.73 13.41
C PRO A 179 -23.94 -36.31 12.13
N ILE A 180 -23.10 -36.97 11.34
CA ILE A 180 -23.53 -37.78 10.20
C ILE A 180 -24.02 -39.13 10.73
N GLY A 181 -25.19 -39.58 10.30
CA GLY A 181 -25.50 -41.01 10.38
C GLY A 181 -24.73 -41.72 9.26
N VAL A 182 -23.99 -42.78 9.52
CA VAL A 182 -23.40 -43.57 8.42
C VAL A 182 -24.45 -44.58 7.98
N ARG A 183 -24.78 -44.62 6.68
CA ARG A 183 -25.71 -45.63 6.16
C ARG A 183 -25.09 -47.01 6.33
N ALA A 184 -25.69 -47.83 7.19
CA ALA A 184 -25.21 -49.18 7.43
C ALA A 184 -25.20 -49.97 6.10
N GLY A 185 -24.03 -50.50 5.72
CA GLY A 185 -23.85 -51.36 4.54
C GLY A 185 -23.26 -50.67 3.29
N THR A 186 -23.26 -49.34 3.19
CA THR A 186 -22.64 -48.64 2.03
C THR A 186 -21.41 -47.81 2.39
N GLY A 187 -21.20 -47.48 3.66
CA GLY A 187 -20.13 -46.59 4.10
C GLY A 187 -20.30 -45.13 3.69
N LEU A 188 -21.42 -44.78 3.05
CA LEU A 188 -21.76 -43.42 2.64
C LEU A 188 -22.54 -42.71 3.77
N GLY A 189 -22.26 -41.43 3.98
CA GLY A 189 -22.95 -40.63 4.99
C GLY A 189 -24.44 -40.43 4.65
N GLU A 190 -25.31 -40.83 5.57
CA GLU A 190 -26.71 -40.39 5.68
C GLU A 190 -26.78 -39.07 6.44
N PHE A 191 -27.09 -38.01 5.71
CA PHE A 191 -27.32 -36.69 6.30
C PHE A 191 -28.77 -36.58 6.75
N SER A 192 -28.99 -36.06 7.96
CA SER A 192 -30.32 -35.53 8.31
C SER A 192 -30.69 -34.42 7.31
N GLY A 193 -31.99 -34.19 7.07
CA GLY A 193 -32.44 -33.13 6.17
C GLY A 193 -31.90 -31.75 6.56
N LEU A 194 -31.78 -31.48 7.87
CA LEU A 194 -31.18 -30.26 8.40
C LEU A 194 -29.68 -30.18 8.12
N THR A 195 -28.93 -31.27 8.33
CA THR A 195 -27.49 -31.32 8.05
C THR A 195 -27.21 -31.08 6.56
N LEU A 196 -27.98 -31.70 5.66
CA LEU A 196 -27.84 -31.50 4.22
C LEU A 196 -28.16 -30.04 3.82
N LEU A 197 -29.22 -29.46 4.38
CA LEU A 197 -29.60 -28.07 4.13
C LEU A 197 -28.50 -27.09 4.52
N LEU A 198 -27.91 -27.22 5.71
CA LEU A 198 -26.82 -26.33 6.16
C LEU A 198 -25.58 -26.41 5.26
N ARG A 199 -25.31 -27.59 4.70
CA ARG A 199 -24.20 -27.80 3.75
C ARG A 199 -24.46 -27.13 2.41
N GLN A 200 -25.68 -27.22 1.92
CA GLN A 200 -26.09 -26.52 0.70
C GLN A 200 -26.07 -25.00 0.90
N ILE A 201 -26.52 -24.50 2.06
CA ILE A 201 -26.43 -23.09 2.41
C ILE A 201 -24.97 -22.62 2.42
N ALA A 202 -24.04 -23.42 2.95
CA ALA A 202 -22.61 -23.09 2.96
C ALA A 202 -22.00 -22.91 1.56
N LEU A 203 -22.61 -23.47 0.49
CA LEU A 203 -22.11 -23.29 -0.87
C LEU A 203 -22.29 -21.85 -1.40
N LEU A 204 -23.27 -21.10 -0.89
CA LEU A 204 -23.50 -19.71 -1.30
C LEU A 204 -22.33 -18.78 -0.90
N PRO A 205 -21.92 -18.68 0.38
CA PRO A 205 -20.72 -17.94 0.73
C PRO A 205 -19.45 -18.58 0.13
N ALA A 206 -19.39 -19.91 -0.04
CA ALA A 206 -18.25 -20.55 -0.69
C ALA A 206 -18.04 -20.09 -2.14
N LEU A 207 -19.11 -19.85 -2.90
CA LEU A 207 -19.02 -19.33 -4.27
C LEU A 207 -18.43 -17.91 -4.29
N ILE A 208 -18.78 -17.08 -3.31
CA ILE A 208 -18.20 -15.74 -3.14
C ILE A 208 -16.69 -15.87 -2.86
N ILE A 209 -16.31 -16.75 -1.92
CA ILE A 209 -14.89 -17.00 -1.60
C ILE A 209 -14.13 -17.53 -2.82
N LEU A 210 -14.75 -18.39 -3.63
CA LEU A 210 -14.16 -18.88 -4.87
C LEU A 210 -13.90 -17.75 -5.87
N GLY A 211 -14.85 -16.81 -6.00
CA GLY A 211 -14.68 -15.61 -6.82
C GLY A 211 -13.52 -14.73 -6.34
N VAL A 212 -13.44 -14.47 -5.03
CA VAL A 212 -12.32 -13.72 -4.44
C VAL A 212 -10.99 -14.45 -4.65
N PHE A 213 -10.93 -15.76 -4.40
CA PHE A 213 -9.74 -16.58 -4.63
C PHE A 213 -9.26 -16.46 -6.08
N ALA A 214 -10.17 -16.63 -7.05
CA ALA A 214 -9.86 -16.51 -8.46
C ALA A 214 -9.33 -15.11 -8.82
N LEU A 215 -9.91 -14.05 -8.27
CA LEU A 215 -9.45 -12.67 -8.48
C LEU A 215 -8.06 -12.43 -7.88
N MET A 216 -7.76 -12.91 -6.67
CA MET A 216 -6.44 -12.75 -6.04
C MET A 216 -5.36 -13.52 -6.81
N VAL A 217 -5.71 -14.72 -7.28
CA VAL A 217 -4.82 -15.55 -8.10
C VAL A 217 -4.61 -14.94 -9.49
N GLN A 218 -5.63 -14.34 -10.10
CA GLN A 218 -5.51 -13.59 -11.34
C GLN A 218 -4.60 -12.36 -11.14
N ALA A 219 -4.81 -11.64 -10.05
CA ALA A 219 -4.07 -10.44 -9.73
C ALA A 219 -2.58 -10.72 -9.50
N ASP A 220 -2.24 -11.83 -8.84
CA ASP A 220 -0.85 -12.22 -8.63
C ASP A 220 -0.09 -12.63 -9.91
N ARG A 221 -0.81 -12.87 -11.01
CA ARG A 221 -0.21 -13.33 -12.28
C ARG A 221 -0.19 -12.27 -13.38
N THR A 222 -0.70 -11.07 -13.11
CA THR A 222 -0.64 -9.98 -14.09
C THR A 222 0.77 -9.36 -14.16
N PRO A 223 1.12 -8.74 -15.30
CA PRO A 223 2.37 -7.99 -15.40
C PRO A 223 2.39 -6.81 -14.43
N TYR A 224 3.59 -6.26 -14.23
CA TYR A 224 3.78 -5.03 -13.47
C TYR A 224 3.45 -3.81 -14.35
N SER A 225 2.88 -2.79 -13.72
CA SER A 225 2.58 -1.49 -14.29
C SER A 225 3.86 -0.79 -14.75
N PRO A 226 3.84 -0.01 -15.85
CA PRO A 226 4.95 0.85 -16.18
C PRO A 226 5.21 1.92 -15.12
N GLY A 227 4.26 2.30 -14.26
CA GLY A 227 4.45 3.02 -13.00
C GLY A 227 4.97 4.46 -13.13
N ALA A 228 4.50 5.20 -14.14
CA ALA A 228 4.98 6.56 -14.40
C ALA A 228 4.44 7.57 -13.38
N THR A 229 3.14 7.49 -13.12
CA THR A 229 2.47 8.24 -12.05
C THR A 229 2.66 7.51 -10.73
N ASP A 230 2.57 6.17 -10.73
CA ASP A 230 2.61 5.33 -9.54
C ASP A 230 3.90 4.46 -9.47
N ASN A 231 4.98 4.92 -8.86
CA ASN A 231 5.19 6.24 -8.27
C ASN A 231 6.44 6.95 -8.81
N GLY A 232 6.72 6.78 -10.12
CA GLY A 232 7.84 7.45 -10.78
C GLY A 232 7.80 8.99 -10.65
N SER A 233 6.61 9.57 -10.59
CA SER A 233 6.40 11.00 -10.38
C SER A 233 6.74 11.46 -8.96
N GLY A 234 6.41 10.69 -7.93
CA GLY A 234 6.79 10.99 -6.55
C GLY A 234 8.28 10.87 -6.34
N VAL A 235 8.93 9.86 -6.95
CA VAL A 235 10.39 9.74 -7.01
C VAL A 235 11.01 10.98 -7.67
N ALA A 236 10.43 11.48 -8.76
CA ALA A 236 10.93 12.68 -9.43
C ALA A 236 10.78 13.95 -8.58
N VAL A 237 9.64 14.12 -7.89
CA VAL A 237 9.46 15.23 -6.95
C VAL A 237 10.44 15.13 -5.79
N ALA A 238 10.60 13.96 -5.17
CA ALA A 238 11.54 13.75 -4.08
C ALA A 238 13.00 14.04 -4.51
N MET A 239 13.40 13.65 -5.72
CA MET A 239 14.71 14.02 -6.28
C MET A 239 14.83 15.52 -6.54
N GLY A 240 13.77 16.18 -7.02
CA GLY A 240 13.72 17.64 -7.16
C GLY A 240 13.96 18.35 -5.81
N LEU A 241 13.30 17.86 -4.75
CA LEU A 241 13.52 18.36 -3.39
C LEU A 241 14.97 18.15 -2.92
N VAL A 242 15.60 17.01 -3.24
CA VAL A 242 17.04 16.80 -2.94
C VAL A 242 17.89 17.91 -3.55
N GLU A 243 17.68 18.24 -4.82
CA GLU A 243 18.46 19.29 -5.50
C GLU A 243 18.24 20.66 -4.86
N ARG A 244 16.97 21.02 -4.60
CA ARG A 244 16.63 22.30 -3.97
C ARG A 244 17.19 22.43 -2.56
N LEU A 245 17.14 21.36 -1.77
CA LEU A 245 17.69 21.33 -0.41
C LEU A 245 19.22 21.40 -0.39
N ARG A 246 19.91 20.89 -1.42
CA ARG A 246 21.37 21.05 -1.56
C ARG A 246 21.75 22.50 -1.84
N GLU A 247 21.00 23.17 -2.69
CA GLU A 247 21.25 24.57 -3.06
C GLU A 247 20.78 25.54 -1.97
N THR A 248 19.62 25.27 -1.39
CA THR A 248 18.96 26.08 -0.36
C THR A 248 18.51 25.19 0.79
N PRO A 249 19.41 24.83 1.72
CA PRO A 249 19.04 24.09 2.92
C PRO A 249 17.99 24.84 3.75
N LEU A 250 17.09 24.10 4.39
CA LEU A 250 16.15 24.64 5.38
C LEU A 250 16.92 25.21 6.58
N GLN A 251 16.35 26.17 7.29
CA GLN A 251 17.05 26.88 8.36
C GLN A 251 17.33 25.96 9.54
N ARG A 252 16.31 25.26 10.06
CA ARG A 252 16.38 24.51 11.32
C ARG A 252 15.81 23.10 11.23
N THR A 253 15.52 22.63 10.03
CA THR A 253 14.98 21.29 9.77
C THR A 253 15.98 20.48 8.96
N GLU A 254 16.53 19.41 9.54
CA GLU A 254 17.25 18.42 8.75
C GLU A 254 16.24 17.56 7.97
N VAL A 255 16.59 17.14 6.76
CA VAL A 255 15.70 16.36 5.91
C VAL A 255 16.36 15.04 5.53
N ILE A 256 15.63 13.94 5.72
CA ILE A 256 15.99 12.62 5.19
C ILE A 256 15.09 12.37 4.00
N VAL A 257 15.64 12.33 2.78
CA VAL A 257 14.86 11.94 1.60
C VAL A 257 15.09 10.45 1.36
N ALA A 258 14.02 9.68 1.32
CA ALA A 258 14.05 8.24 1.20
C ALA A 258 13.20 7.74 0.02
N PHE A 259 13.83 6.90 -0.79
CA PHE A 259 13.20 6.13 -1.84
C PHE A 259 12.98 4.70 -1.32
N THR A 260 11.73 4.34 -1.08
CA THR A 260 11.41 3.05 -0.45
C THR A 260 11.06 1.98 -1.46
N GLY A 261 11.47 0.75 -1.19
CA GLY A 261 11.06 -0.43 -1.96
C GLY A 261 9.86 -1.12 -1.31
N CYS A 262 9.18 -1.97 -2.08
CA CYS A 262 8.10 -2.81 -1.59
C CYS A 262 6.95 -2.05 -0.90
N GLU A 263 6.57 -0.88 -1.42
CA GLU A 263 5.30 -0.25 -1.05
C GLU A 263 4.13 -1.14 -1.46
N GLU A 264 4.20 -1.63 -2.69
CA GLU A 264 3.12 -2.23 -3.45
C GLU A 264 2.72 -3.62 -2.96
N VAL A 265 3.40 -4.11 -1.93
CA VAL A 265 3.17 -5.39 -1.29
C VAL A 265 2.96 -5.29 0.22
N GLY A 266 2.65 -4.08 0.71
CA GLY A 266 2.29 -3.79 2.10
C GLY A 266 3.26 -2.86 2.82
N CYS A 267 3.91 -1.93 2.10
CA CYS A 267 4.74 -0.87 2.66
C CYS A 267 5.93 -1.37 3.50
N TYR A 268 6.53 -2.50 3.11
CA TYR A 268 7.59 -3.16 3.88
C TYR A 268 8.85 -2.29 3.98
N GLY A 269 9.22 -1.57 2.91
CA GLY A 269 10.37 -0.67 2.94
C GLY A 269 10.17 0.50 3.90
N ALA A 270 9.02 1.17 3.82
CA ALA A 270 8.66 2.23 4.75
C ALA A 270 8.60 1.74 6.20
N ASP A 271 8.05 0.55 6.46
CA ASP A 271 7.96 -0.02 7.81
C ASP A 271 9.35 -0.27 8.42
N ALA A 272 10.27 -0.83 7.62
CA ALA A 272 11.65 -1.07 8.03
C ALA A 272 12.45 0.23 8.24
N LEU A 273 12.28 1.21 7.35
CA LEU A 273 12.95 2.50 7.43
C LEU A 273 12.47 3.30 8.64
N LEU A 274 11.16 3.49 8.77
CA LEU A 274 10.57 4.30 9.82
C LEU A 274 10.77 3.67 11.19
N GLY A 275 10.73 2.34 11.31
CA GLY A 275 11.08 1.65 12.55
C GLY A 275 12.52 1.96 13.01
N LYS A 276 13.49 1.96 12.08
CA LYS A 276 14.88 2.35 12.37
C LYS A 276 14.98 3.82 12.77
N LEU A 277 14.39 4.72 11.98
CA LEU A 277 14.48 6.15 12.23
C LEU A 277 13.78 6.54 13.53
N VAL A 278 12.61 6.00 13.86
CA VAL A 278 11.94 6.25 15.14
C VAL A 278 12.79 5.82 16.32
N ALA A 279 13.49 4.67 16.22
CA ALA A 279 14.40 4.22 17.26
C ALA A 279 15.61 5.17 17.45
N GLU A 280 16.08 5.83 16.39
CA GLU A 280 17.13 6.85 16.49
C GLU A 280 16.63 8.17 17.09
N ARG A 281 15.43 8.63 16.69
CA ARG A 281 14.78 9.85 17.19
C ARG A 281 13.29 9.80 16.84
N ALA A 282 12.46 9.81 17.88
CA ALA A 282 11.03 9.52 17.79
C ALA A 282 10.14 10.72 17.37
N ASP A 283 10.59 11.96 17.55
CA ASP A 283 9.84 13.20 17.26
C ASP A 283 9.93 13.63 15.78
N ARG A 284 10.33 12.73 14.89
CA ARG A 284 10.44 13.03 13.45
C ARG A 284 9.07 13.35 12.85
N LEU A 285 9.10 14.21 11.84
CA LEU A 285 7.96 14.42 10.95
C LEU A 285 8.10 13.51 9.73
N CYS A 286 6.99 13.19 9.07
CA CYS A 286 6.98 12.41 7.83
C CYS A 286 6.14 13.10 6.75
N LEU A 287 6.69 13.30 5.57
CA LEU A 287 5.98 13.73 4.37
C LEU A 287 6.06 12.62 3.33
N VAL A 288 4.92 12.05 2.96
CA VAL A 288 4.82 11.04 1.90
C VAL A 288 4.47 11.73 0.59
N ILE A 289 5.10 11.32 -0.51
CA ILE A 289 4.84 11.80 -1.86
C ILE A 289 4.50 10.59 -2.72
N ASP A 290 3.24 10.51 -3.12
CA ASP A 290 2.70 9.32 -3.77
C ASP A 290 1.70 9.66 -4.89
N GLN A 291 1.90 9.08 -6.07
CA GLN A 291 1.02 9.23 -7.23
C GLN A 291 0.72 10.68 -7.60
N VAL A 292 1.77 11.48 -7.75
CA VAL A 292 1.62 12.88 -8.18
C VAL A 292 1.55 12.96 -9.71
N ALA A 293 0.89 13.98 -10.25
CA ALA A 293 0.98 14.31 -11.68
C ALA A 293 0.29 13.41 -12.72
N GLY A 294 -0.72 12.63 -12.35
CA GLY A 294 -1.59 11.98 -13.34
C GLY A 294 -2.36 13.02 -14.19
N GLU A 295 -2.70 12.66 -15.43
CA GLU A 295 -3.50 13.52 -16.31
C GLU A 295 -4.84 13.90 -15.67
N GLY A 296 -5.21 15.19 -15.77
CA GLY A 296 -6.45 15.69 -15.17
C GLY A 296 -6.44 15.78 -13.63
N CYS A 297 -5.33 15.45 -12.97
CA CYS A 297 -5.18 15.61 -11.53
C CYS A 297 -4.73 17.02 -11.12
N ALA A 298 -4.86 17.32 -9.84
CA ALA A 298 -4.19 18.41 -9.17
C ALA A 298 -3.39 17.87 -7.96
N PRO A 299 -2.35 18.60 -7.49
CA PRO A 299 -1.71 18.26 -6.23
C PRO A 299 -2.76 18.21 -5.11
N CYS A 300 -2.73 17.19 -4.28
CA CYS A 300 -3.73 16.93 -3.27
C CYS A 300 -3.08 16.50 -1.96
N VAL A 301 -3.30 17.29 -0.91
CA VAL A 301 -2.92 16.93 0.45
C VAL A 301 -3.91 15.90 0.99
N ILE A 302 -3.42 14.72 1.31
CA ILE A 302 -4.23 13.63 1.84
C ILE A 302 -4.47 13.87 3.33
N ARG A 303 -5.73 14.12 3.70
CA ARG A 303 -6.14 14.31 5.10
C ARG A 303 -6.14 13.02 5.90
N GLN A 304 -6.43 11.92 5.21
CA GLN A 304 -6.57 10.61 5.83
C GLN A 304 -6.55 9.52 4.74
N GLU A 305 -5.86 8.42 5.03
CA GLU A 305 -6.03 7.13 4.35
C GLU A 305 -6.98 6.23 5.14
N ARG A 306 -7.72 5.37 4.45
CA ARG A 306 -8.56 4.38 5.13
C ARG A 306 -8.70 3.12 4.30
N PHE A 307 -8.02 2.07 4.72
CA PHE A 307 -8.31 0.71 4.28
C PHE A 307 -9.30 0.03 5.25
N LEU A 308 -8.82 -0.65 6.30
CA LEU A 308 -9.68 -1.16 7.38
C LEU A 308 -9.83 -0.17 8.54
N ARG A 309 -8.74 0.51 8.91
CA ARG A 309 -8.71 1.57 9.94
C ARG A 309 -8.30 2.89 9.29
N PRO A 310 -8.81 4.03 9.78
CA PRO A 310 -8.35 5.33 9.33
C PRO A 310 -6.93 5.61 9.85
N ALA A 311 -6.09 6.17 8.98
CA ALA A 311 -4.79 6.73 9.27
C ALA A 311 -4.82 8.24 8.93
N PRO A 312 -5.10 9.12 9.91
CA PRO A 312 -5.20 10.55 9.67
C PRO A 312 -3.82 11.21 9.57
N SER A 313 -3.71 12.24 8.74
CA SER A 313 -2.57 13.15 8.77
C SER A 313 -2.58 14.00 10.05
N ASP A 314 -1.40 14.43 10.50
CA ASP A 314 -1.22 15.25 11.70
C ASP A 314 -2.02 16.57 11.59
N PRO A 315 -2.85 16.92 12.58
CA PRO A 315 -3.65 18.14 12.53
C PRO A 315 -2.81 19.43 12.39
N GLY A 316 -1.61 19.47 12.97
CA GLY A 316 -0.71 20.62 12.86
C GLY A 316 -0.12 20.75 11.46
N LEU A 317 0.35 19.64 10.88
CA LEU A 317 0.83 19.62 9.49
C LEU A 317 -0.29 19.93 8.49
N LEU A 318 -1.52 19.46 8.76
CA LEU A 318 -2.69 19.81 7.95
C LEU A 318 -3.02 21.31 8.02
N ALA A 319 -2.91 21.94 9.19
CA ALA A 319 -3.12 23.37 9.31
C ALA A 319 -2.08 24.17 8.51
N LEU A 320 -0.80 23.75 8.51
CA LEU A 320 0.24 24.34 7.67
C LEU A 320 -0.06 24.14 6.18
N ALA A 321 -0.50 22.93 5.80
CA ALA A 321 -0.86 22.63 4.42
C ALA A 321 -2.06 23.44 3.92
N ASP A 322 -3.10 23.59 4.76
CA ASP A 322 -4.27 24.42 4.46
C ASP A 322 -3.87 25.89 4.29
N ALA A 323 -2.92 26.39 5.09
CA ALA A 323 -2.38 27.73 4.93
C ALA A 323 -1.60 27.89 3.61
N VAL A 324 -0.76 26.91 3.24
CA VAL A 324 -0.05 26.90 1.95
C VAL A 324 -1.03 26.92 0.78
N ILE A 325 -2.05 26.06 0.80
CA ILE A 325 -3.09 26.00 -0.23
C ILE A 325 -3.81 27.36 -0.37
N ALA A 326 -4.16 28.00 0.75
CA ALA A 326 -4.84 29.30 0.74
C ALA A 326 -3.96 30.46 0.25
N GLN A 327 -2.66 30.44 0.57
CA GLN A 327 -1.71 31.50 0.21
C GLN A 327 -1.17 31.37 -1.22
N ARG A 328 -1.23 30.17 -1.81
CA ARG A 328 -0.64 29.84 -3.11
C ARG A 328 -1.70 29.24 -4.08
N PRO A 329 -2.79 29.97 -4.39
CA PRO A 329 -3.87 29.45 -5.23
C PRO A 329 -3.41 29.05 -6.64
N GLU A 330 -2.31 29.61 -7.14
CA GLU A 330 -1.73 29.27 -8.45
C GLU A 330 -1.18 27.85 -8.53
N LEU A 331 -0.92 27.19 -7.39
CA LEU A 331 -0.54 25.77 -7.35
C LEU A 331 -1.72 24.84 -7.67
N GLY A 332 -2.95 25.33 -7.53
CA GLY A 332 -4.17 24.53 -7.69
C GLY A 332 -4.25 23.36 -6.72
N ALA A 333 -3.47 23.39 -5.63
CA ALA A 333 -3.42 22.32 -4.66
C ALA A 333 -4.75 22.20 -3.90
N THR A 334 -5.18 20.98 -3.64
CA THR A 334 -6.43 20.67 -2.93
C THR A 334 -6.15 19.82 -1.70
N SER A 335 -7.18 19.47 -0.93
CA SER A 335 -7.03 18.52 0.17
C SER A 335 -8.25 17.62 0.31
N ARG A 336 -8.03 16.31 0.49
CA ARG A 336 -9.10 15.29 0.52
C ARG A 336 -8.76 14.13 1.46
N ALA A 337 -9.80 13.48 1.99
CA ALA A 337 -9.67 12.17 2.63
C ALA A 337 -9.93 11.08 1.59
N ILE A 338 -9.15 10.01 1.62
CA ILE A 338 -9.31 8.86 0.72
C ILE A 338 -9.75 7.60 1.49
N ALA A 339 -10.42 6.70 0.80
CA ALA A 339 -10.92 5.44 1.35
C ALA A 339 -10.76 4.31 0.32
N GLY A 340 -10.56 3.09 0.81
CA GLY A 340 -10.30 1.91 -0.01
C GLY A 340 -8.84 1.72 -0.42
N ALA A 341 -7.94 2.56 0.10
CA ALA A 341 -6.50 2.51 -0.16
C ALA A 341 -5.71 2.72 1.14
N TYR A 342 -4.47 2.29 1.11
CA TYR A 342 -3.41 2.57 2.08
C TYR A 342 -2.18 3.02 1.29
N GLY A 343 -1.24 3.67 1.97
CA GLY A 343 0.11 3.99 1.47
C GLY A 343 1.07 4.18 2.65
N GLU A 344 2.23 4.80 2.43
CA GLU A 344 3.21 4.98 3.51
C GLU A 344 2.73 5.90 4.64
N LEU A 345 1.68 6.72 4.43
CA LEU A 345 1.06 7.51 5.50
C LEU A 345 0.49 6.58 6.59
N SER A 346 -0.18 5.50 6.19
CA SER A 346 -0.68 4.48 7.12
C SER A 346 0.43 3.85 7.97
N VAL A 347 1.61 3.65 7.38
CA VAL A 347 2.78 3.14 8.10
C VAL A 347 3.40 4.19 9.02
N ALA A 348 3.49 5.46 8.59
CA ALA A 348 3.96 6.53 9.45
C ALA A 348 3.07 6.70 10.69
N VAL A 349 1.74 6.62 10.53
CA VAL A 349 0.78 6.62 11.65
C VAL A 349 0.94 5.38 12.53
N LYS A 350 1.18 4.19 11.96
CA LYS A 350 1.47 2.95 12.71
C LYS A 350 2.69 3.12 13.63
N HIS A 351 3.71 3.85 13.20
CA HIS A 351 4.92 4.16 13.99
C HIS A 351 4.75 5.37 14.93
N GLY A 352 3.58 6.00 14.98
CA GLY A 352 3.31 7.13 15.86
C GLY A 352 3.94 8.45 15.43
N LEU A 353 4.37 8.56 14.16
CA LEU A 353 4.93 9.79 13.62
C LEU A 353 3.84 10.81 13.31
N ARG A 354 4.21 12.08 13.39
CA ARG A 354 3.40 13.18 12.85
C ARG A 354 3.61 13.25 11.35
N SER A 355 2.59 12.88 10.59
CA SER A 355 2.72 12.62 9.16
C SER A 355 1.73 13.39 8.28
N LEU A 356 2.12 13.66 7.04
CA LEU A 356 1.30 14.24 5.99
C LEU A 356 1.60 13.51 4.69
N ALA A 357 0.63 13.40 3.78
CA ALA A 357 0.87 12.89 2.43
C ALA A 357 0.42 13.89 1.36
N LEU A 358 1.17 13.94 0.27
CA LEU A 358 0.88 14.68 -0.94
C LEU A 358 0.74 13.68 -2.09
N GLY A 359 -0.41 13.69 -2.74
CA GLY A 359 -0.62 12.92 -3.97
C GLY A 359 -1.27 13.72 -5.08
N GLY A 360 -1.73 13.03 -6.12
CA GLY A 360 -2.41 13.61 -7.29
C GLY A 360 -3.78 13.02 -7.49
N LEU A 361 -4.84 13.83 -7.30
CA LEU A 361 -6.22 13.37 -7.49
C LEU A 361 -6.96 14.23 -8.51
N ASP A 362 -7.82 13.61 -9.28
CA ASP A 362 -8.78 14.29 -10.16
C ASP A 362 -9.90 14.98 -9.34
N PRO A 363 -10.77 15.78 -9.98
CA PRO A 363 -11.89 16.42 -9.28
C PRO A 363 -12.88 15.45 -8.62
N LEU A 364 -12.90 14.18 -9.04
CA LEU A 364 -13.72 13.12 -8.43
C LEU A 364 -13.02 12.45 -7.24
N GLY A 365 -11.74 12.72 -7.01
CA GLY A 365 -10.95 12.16 -5.93
C GLY A 365 -10.38 10.79 -6.29
N THR A 366 -10.18 10.53 -7.57
CA THR A 366 -9.60 9.29 -8.08
C THR A 366 -8.20 9.54 -8.64
N ALA A 367 -7.38 8.51 -8.62
CA ALA A 367 -6.08 8.46 -9.29
C ALA A 367 -6.27 7.78 -10.67
N PRO A 368 -6.22 8.53 -11.78
CA PRO A 368 -6.32 7.97 -13.13
C PRO A 368 -5.20 6.97 -13.39
N HIS A 369 -5.51 5.92 -14.15
CA HIS A 369 -4.55 4.85 -14.52
C HIS A 369 -3.90 4.09 -13.36
N TRP A 370 -4.34 4.29 -12.12
CA TRP A 370 -3.81 3.60 -10.94
C TRP A 370 -3.84 2.06 -11.11
N HIS A 371 -2.67 1.42 -10.95
CA HIS A 371 -2.43 -0.01 -11.20
C HIS A 371 -2.92 -0.51 -12.58
N GLN A 372 -2.81 0.31 -13.63
CA GLN A 372 -3.17 -0.07 -15.00
C GLN A 372 -1.94 -0.10 -15.93
N PRO A 373 -1.95 -0.91 -17.00
CA PRO A 373 -0.87 -0.91 -17.99
C PRO A 373 -0.67 0.44 -18.70
N THR A 374 -1.69 1.30 -18.63
CA THR A 374 -1.68 2.65 -19.19
C THR A 374 -0.95 3.67 -18.33
N ASP A 375 -0.52 3.34 -17.10
CA ASP A 375 0.27 4.25 -16.28
C ASP A 375 1.69 4.44 -16.84
N THR A 376 1.77 5.28 -17.86
CA THR A 376 2.93 5.53 -18.71
C THR A 376 3.19 7.03 -18.80
N LEU A 377 4.37 7.41 -19.28
CA LEU A 377 4.73 8.81 -19.51
C LEU A 377 3.74 9.58 -20.40
N ALA A 378 2.97 8.89 -21.24
CA ALA A 378 1.96 9.52 -22.10
C ALA A 378 0.80 10.14 -21.32
N HIS A 379 0.54 9.65 -20.10
CA HIS A 379 -0.54 10.10 -19.22
C HIS A 379 -0.03 10.89 -18.01
N LEU A 380 1.27 11.22 -18.00
CA LEU A 380 1.88 12.07 -16.98
C LEU A 380 1.76 13.55 -17.40
N ASP A 381 1.16 14.36 -16.54
CA ASP A 381 1.03 15.80 -16.76
C ASP A 381 2.22 16.56 -16.13
N ASN A 382 3.11 17.02 -17.00
CA ASN A 382 4.32 17.76 -16.63
C ASN A 382 4.03 19.08 -15.89
N ALA A 383 2.90 19.74 -16.14
CA ALA A 383 2.52 20.95 -15.43
C ALA A 383 2.01 20.62 -14.03
N VAL A 384 1.28 19.52 -13.87
CA VAL A 384 0.88 19.02 -12.54
C VAL A 384 2.11 18.59 -11.75
N LEU A 385 3.08 17.92 -12.39
CA LEU A 385 4.34 17.52 -11.76
C LEU A 385 5.10 18.71 -11.18
N ALA A 386 5.25 19.78 -11.96
CA ALA A 386 5.90 21.01 -11.50
C ALA A 386 5.13 21.67 -10.34
N ARG A 387 3.79 21.71 -10.40
CA ARG A 387 2.98 22.23 -9.27
C ARG A 387 3.09 21.36 -8.04
N ALA A 388 3.22 20.04 -8.19
CA ALA A 388 3.42 19.11 -7.07
C ALA A 388 4.77 19.33 -6.39
N GLU A 389 5.86 19.51 -7.14
CA GLU A 389 7.16 19.89 -6.58
C GLU A 389 7.09 21.23 -5.83
N GLU A 390 6.49 22.26 -6.43
CA GLU A 390 6.33 23.56 -5.78
C GLU A 390 5.45 23.48 -4.53
N THR A 391 4.43 22.61 -4.54
CA THR A 391 3.58 22.36 -3.36
C THR A 391 4.39 21.69 -2.26
N ALA A 392 5.13 20.63 -2.58
CA ALA A 392 5.99 19.94 -1.62
C ALA A 392 7.05 20.90 -1.03
N TRP A 393 7.67 21.73 -1.87
CA TRP A 393 8.63 22.73 -1.43
C TRP A 393 8.01 23.78 -0.51
N ALA A 394 6.82 24.29 -0.84
CA ALA A 394 6.11 25.24 0.01
C ALA A 394 5.74 24.62 1.38
N LEU A 395 5.37 23.33 1.40
CA LEU A 395 5.13 22.59 2.64
C LEU A 395 6.41 22.46 3.48
N LEU A 396 7.56 22.16 2.87
CA LEU A 396 8.85 22.13 3.58
C LEU A 396 9.17 23.47 4.26
N GLY A 397 8.98 24.58 3.53
CA GLY A 397 9.18 25.92 4.08
C GLY A 397 8.22 26.27 5.21
N ALA A 398 6.95 25.87 5.11
CA ALA A 398 5.97 26.07 6.18
C ALA A 398 6.30 25.26 7.44
N ILE A 399 6.78 24.03 7.27
CA ILE A 399 7.24 23.16 8.37
C ILE A 399 8.44 23.79 9.09
N ASP A 400 9.45 24.23 8.34
CA ASP A 400 10.66 24.85 8.89
C ASP A 400 10.36 26.17 9.62
N GLY A 401 9.44 26.97 9.09
CA GLY A 401 9.02 28.24 9.69
C GLY A 401 8.21 28.10 10.99
N ALA A 402 7.50 26.97 11.18
CA ALA A 402 6.64 26.77 12.35
C ALA A 402 7.41 26.68 13.70
N HIS A 403 8.72 26.45 13.66
CA HIS A 403 9.60 26.44 14.84
C HIS A 403 10.46 27.70 14.99
N GLY A 404 10.27 28.69 14.12
CA GLY A 404 10.93 29.99 14.18
C GLY A 404 10.14 31.10 14.87
N GLY A 405 8.96 30.78 15.44
CA GLY A 405 8.04 31.73 16.09
C GLY A 405 7.94 31.58 17.59
#